data_AF-A0A9Q1JEY6-F1
#
_entry.id   AF-A0A9Q1JEY6-F1
#
_cell.length_a   1.000
_cell.length_b   1.000
_cell.length_c   1.000
_cell.angle_alpha   90.00
_cell.angle_beta   90.00
_cell.angle_gamma   90.00
#
_symmetry.space_group_name_H-M   'P 1'
#
loop_
_entity.id
_entity.type
_entity.pdbx_description
1 polymer ?
#
loop_
_entity_poly.entity_id
_entity_poly.type
_entity_poly.pdbx_seq_one_letter_code
_entity_poly.pdbx_strand_id
1 'polypeptide(L)'
;MVFIMYDHRRAIRAAFKDRQRGAVLTTHYMEEAEAVCDRVAIVVSGKIRCIGSIQHLKGKYGRGYSLEVKLREEQAGLQQVALLHEELLRIFPHAARQESFVTLMVYRVPMEDVGSLADSFAQLESAKQTFSFEEYNFSQSTLEQVFLEFAKEQENEEDDVGSLSTSFRWQRLHQEGPVPQSQTDSVVQQL
;
A
#
# COMPACT_ATOMS: atom_id res chain seq x y z
N MET A 1 2.95 -9.82 24.53
CA MET A 1 2.73 -8.55 23.81
C MET A 1 2.39 -8.81 22.33
N VAL A 2 1.42 -9.68 22.05
CA VAL A 2 0.93 -10.00 20.67
C VAL A 2 -0.59 -10.14 20.67
N PHE A 3 -1.19 -10.50 21.81
CA PHE A 3 -2.65 -10.66 21.96
C PHE A 3 -3.47 -9.36 22.00
N ILE A 4 -2.88 -8.21 22.35
CA ILE A 4 -3.62 -6.94 22.52
C ILE A 4 -3.83 -6.16 21.21
N MET A 5 -3.07 -6.42 20.14
CA MET A 5 -3.29 -5.78 18.83
C MET A 5 -4.34 -6.49 17.98
N TYR A 6 -4.55 -7.79 18.17
CA TYR A 6 -5.52 -8.57 17.39
C TYR A 6 -6.97 -8.30 17.78
N ASP A 7 -7.21 -7.88 19.02
CA ASP A 7 -8.56 -7.68 19.57
C ASP A 7 -9.26 -6.45 18.96
N HIS A 8 -8.56 -5.32 18.86
CA HIS A 8 -9.10 -4.10 18.26
C HIS A 8 -9.55 -4.29 16.79
N ARG A 9 -8.74 -5.00 15.99
CA ARG A 9 -9.06 -5.27 14.57
C ARG A 9 -10.32 -6.11 14.42
N ARG A 10 -10.48 -7.14 15.26
CA ARG A 10 -11.65 -8.02 15.24
C ARG A 10 -12.91 -7.31 15.72
N ALA A 11 -12.82 -6.51 16.78
CA ALA A 11 -13.95 -5.75 17.31
C ALA A 11 -14.51 -4.78 16.28
N ILE A 12 -13.66 -4.03 15.57
CA ILE A 12 -14.08 -3.09 14.53
C ILE A 12 -14.76 -3.85 13.37
N ARG A 13 -14.12 -4.89 12.83
CA ARG A 13 -14.73 -5.67 11.73
C ARG A 13 -16.03 -6.37 12.14
N ALA A 14 -16.15 -6.79 13.40
CA ALA A 14 -17.37 -7.39 13.93
C ALA A 14 -18.50 -6.36 14.10
N ALA A 15 -18.18 -5.13 14.52
CA ALA A 15 -19.15 -4.05 14.71
C ALA A 15 -19.74 -3.54 13.38
N PHE A 16 -18.99 -3.64 12.28
CA PHE A 16 -19.38 -3.14 10.95
C PHE A 16 -19.66 -4.28 9.94
N LYS A 17 -20.05 -5.46 10.42
CA LYS A 17 -20.38 -6.61 9.56
C LYS A 17 -21.62 -6.41 8.69
N ASP A 18 -22.57 -5.58 9.15
CA ASP A 18 -23.77 -5.23 8.39
C ASP A 18 -23.48 -4.11 7.38
N ARG A 19 -23.79 -4.35 6.10
CA ARG A 19 -23.58 -3.40 4.98
C ARG A 19 -24.42 -2.11 5.04
N GLN A 20 -25.12 -1.87 6.14
CA GLN A 20 -25.99 -0.70 6.35
C GLN A 20 -25.27 0.47 7.06
N ARG A 21 -24.00 0.29 7.45
CA ARG A 21 -23.20 1.32 8.13
C ARG A 21 -21.80 1.36 7.56
N GLY A 22 -21.21 2.55 7.48
CA GLY A 22 -19.83 2.78 7.10
C GLY A 22 -19.09 3.55 8.18
N ALA A 23 -17.79 3.31 8.31
CA ALA A 23 -16.90 4.08 9.17
C ALA A 23 -15.72 4.61 8.34
N VAL A 24 -15.24 5.80 8.71
CA VAL A 24 -14.00 6.36 8.16
C VAL A 24 -12.96 6.29 9.26
N LEU A 25 -11.87 5.58 8.98
CA LEU A 25 -10.71 5.50 9.84
C LEU A 25 -9.59 6.32 9.22
N THR A 26 -8.97 7.19 10.02
CA THR A 26 -7.73 7.88 9.67
C THR A 26 -6.61 7.27 10.49
N THR A 27 -5.63 6.68 9.82
CA THR A 27 -4.43 6.10 10.45
C THR A 27 -3.21 6.39 9.59
N HIS A 28 -2.07 6.60 10.22
CA HIS A 28 -0.77 6.64 9.54
C HIS A 28 -0.12 5.24 9.49
N TYR A 29 -0.71 4.24 10.15
CA TYR A 29 -0.25 2.86 10.11
C TYR A 29 -0.90 2.13 8.94
N MET A 30 -0.15 1.97 7.86
CA MET A 30 -0.64 1.31 6.65
C MET A 30 -1.01 -0.17 6.91
N GLU A 31 -0.27 -0.88 7.75
CA GLU A 31 -0.61 -2.25 8.21
C GLU A 31 -1.98 -2.36 8.88
N GLU A 32 -2.42 -1.32 9.61
CA GLU A 32 -3.74 -1.28 10.24
C GLU A 32 -4.83 -1.06 9.20
N ALA A 33 -4.60 -0.11 8.27
CA ALA A 33 -5.50 0.16 7.15
C ALA A 33 -5.69 -1.08 6.28
N GLU A 34 -4.61 -1.84 6.01
CA GLU A 34 -4.68 -3.08 5.24
C GLU A 34 -5.49 -4.17 5.95
N ALA A 35 -5.42 -4.25 7.28
CA ALA A 35 -6.07 -5.31 8.04
C ALA A 35 -7.57 -5.07 8.26
N VAL A 36 -7.98 -3.80 8.37
CA VAL A 36 -9.33 -3.41 8.82
C VAL A 36 -10.20 -2.87 7.68
N CYS A 37 -9.63 -2.13 6.74
CA CYS A 37 -10.40 -1.37 5.75
C CYS A 37 -10.67 -2.17 4.46
N ASP A 38 -11.88 -2.07 3.92
CA ASP A 38 -12.21 -2.62 2.60
C ASP A 38 -11.65 -1.78 1.45
N ARG A 39 -11.55 -0.46 1.68
CA ARG A 39 -11.01 0.53 0.75
C ARG A 39 -10.12 1.49 1.51
N VAL A 40 -9.06 1.93 0.85
CA VAL A 40 -8.12 2.91 1.39
C VAL A 40 -8.08 4.11 0.46
N ALA A 41 -8.04 5.31 1.05
CA ALA A 41 -7.73 6.55 0.38
C ALA A 41 -6.40 7.05 0.91
N ILE A 42 -5.46 7.37 0.00
CA ILE A 42 -4.17 7.95 0.37
C ILE A 42 -4.23 9.46 0.15
N VAL A 43 -3.94 10.22 1.19
CA VAL A 43 -3.92 11.69 1.19
C VAL A 43 -2.48 12.15 1.27
N VAL A 44 -2.11 13.07 0.37
CA VAL A 44 -0.76 13.66 0.31
C VAL A 44 -0.90 15.16 0.00
N SER A 45 -0.18 16.03 0.71
CA SER A 45 -0.35 17.51 0.72
C SER A 45 -1.81 17.99 0.78
N GLY A 46 -2.62 17.38 1.65
CA GLY A 46 -4.01 17.77 1.87
C GLY A 46 -4.98 17.41 0.74
N LYS A 47 -4.54 16.66 -0.27
CA LYS A 47 -5.38 16.19 -1.39
C LYS A 47 -5.43 14.66 -1.42
N ILE A 48 -6.58 14.09 -1.76
CA ILE A 48 -6.70 12.64 -1.99
C ILE A 48 -6.01 12.30 -3.30
N ARG A 49 -4.92 11.53 -3.24
CA ARG A 49 -4.13 11.13 -4.41
C ARG A 49 -4.72 9.91 -5.11
N CYS A 50 -5.18 8.93 -4.34
CA CYS A 50 -5.85 7.74 -4.87
C CYS A 50 -6.85 7.17 -3.86
N ILE A 51 -7.84 6.44 -4.36
CA ILE A 51 -8.79 5.68 -3.54
C ILE A 51 -9.13 4.35 -4.24
N GLY A 52 -9.12 3.24 -3.50
CA GLY A 52 -9.36 1.92 -4.07
C GLY A 52 -9.31 0.81 -3.04
N SER A 53 -9.49 -0.44 -3.49
CA SER A 53 -9.13 -1.60 -2.67
C SER A 53 -7.61 -1.70 -2.55
N ILE A 54 -7.12 -2.34 -1.49
CA ILE A 54 -5.68 -2.51 -1.25
C ILE A 54 -4.98 -3.17 -2.44
N GLN A 55 -5.58 -4.24 -2.98
CA GLN A 55 -5.06 -4.94 -4.16
C GLN A 55 -5.02 -4.04 -5.41
N HIS A 56 -6.05 -3.22 -5.63
CA HIS A 56 -6.05 -2.27 -6.74
C HIS A 56 -4.94 -1.22 -6.60
N LEU A 57 -4.73 -0.70 -5.39
CA LEU A 57 -3.69 0.30 -5.13
C LEU A 57 -2.30 -0.30 -5.31
N LYS A 58 -2.04 -1.49 -4.76
CA LYS A 58 -0.78 -2.22 -4.94
C LYS A 58 -0.51 -2.56 -6.41
N GLY A 59 -1.51 -2.99 -7.16
CA GLY A 59 -1.34 -3.30 -8.59
C GLY A 59 -1.13 -2.08 -9.46
N LYS A 60 -1.88 -0.99 -9.22
CA LYS A 60 -1.81 0.22 -10.05
C LYS A 60 -0.61 1.11 -9.72
N TYR A 61 -0.23 1.18 -8.44
CA TYR A 61 0.77 2.14 -7.96
C TYR A 61 1.97 1.47 -7.27
N GLY A 62 1.87 0.20 -6.90
CA GLY A 62 2.90 -0.50 -6.13
C GLY A 62 4.13 -0.91 -6.91
N ARG A 63 4.30 -0.52 -8.18
CA ARG A 63 5.52 -0.83 -8.98
C ARG A 63 5.92 -2.32 -9.02
N GLY A 64 4.98 -3.24 -8.76
CA GLY A 64 5.15 -4.68 -8.93
C GLY A 64 5.57 -5.45 -7.68
N TYR A 65 6.63 -6.24 -7.82
CA TYR A 65 7.15 -7.17 -6.82
C TYR A 65 8.61 -6.84 -6.47
N SER A 66 9.02 -7.22 -5.27
CA SER A 66 10.41 -7.21 -4.82
C SER A 66 10.93 -8.65 -4.82
N LEU A 67 12.05 -8.87 -5.51
CA LEU A 67 12.81 -10.11 -5.48
C LEU A 67 14.15 -9.84 -4.77
N GLU A 68 14.34 -10.47 -3.63
CA GLU A 68 15.59 -10.45 -2.88
C GLU A 68 16.24 -11.83 -3.00
N VAL A 69 17.52 -11.88 -3.39
CA VAL A 69 18.28 -13.12 -3.52
C VAL A 69 19.53 -13.02 -2.67
N LYS A 70 19.68 -13.95 -1.74
CA LYS A 70 20.82 -14.04 -0.85
C LYS A 70 21.78 -15.13 -1.32
N LEU A 71 23.00 -14.73 -1.61
CA LEU A 71 24.10 -15.56 -2.05
C LEU A 71 24.91 -16.06 -0.87
N ARG A 72 25.53 -17.23 -1.03
CA ARG A 72 26.59 -17.67 -0.12
C ARG A 72 27.85 -16.85 -0.37
N GLU A 73 28.68 -16.62 0.66
CA GLU A 73 29.93 -15.87 0.52
C GLU A 73 30.86 -16.45 -0.56
N GLU A 74 30.90 -17.78 -0.68
CA GLU A 74 31.67 -18.52 -1.69
C GLU A 74 31.19 -18.27 -3.13
N GLN A 75 29.95 -17.80 -3.29
CA GLN A 75 29.27 -17.57 -4.57
C GLN A 75 29.06 -16.09 -4.87
N ALA A 76 29.51 -15.19 -3.99
CA ALA A 76 29.48 -13.74 -4.20
C ALA A 76 30.50 -13.24 -5.25
N GLY A 77 31.07 -14.15 -6.05
CA GLY A 77 31.99 -13.82 -7.13
C GLY A 77 31.28 -13.08 -8.27
N LEU A 78 31.94 -12.07 -8.84
CA LEU A 78 31.42 -11.23 -9.93
C LEU A 78 30.84 -12.03 -11.10
N GLN A 79 31.47 -13.16 -11.47
CA GLN A 79 31.01 -13.99 -12.58
C GLN A 79 29.70 -14.72 -12.26
N GLN A 80 29.56 -15.27 -11.05
CA GLN A 80 28.35 -15.98 -10.62
C GLN A 80 27.17 -15.01 -10.52
N VAL A 81 27.43 -13.81 -10.00
CA VAL A 81 26.45 -12.71 -9.92
C VAL A 81 25.96 -12.30 -11.32
N ALA A 82 26.87 -12.20 -12.30
CA ALA A 82 26.51 -11.87 -13.68
C ALA A 82 25.63 -12.96 -14.32
N LEU A 83 25.99 -14.23 -14.18
CA LEU A 83 25.21 -15.34 -14.73
C LEU A 83 23.83 -15.45 -14.06
N LEU A 84 23.76 -15.25 -12.74
CA LEU A 84 22.49 -15.22 -12.03
C LEU A 84 21.63 -14.05 -12.49
N HIS A 85 22.23 -12.87 -12.70
CA HIS A 85 21.51 -11.71 -13.22
C HIS A 85 20.90 -11.99 -14.60
N GLU A 86 21.64 -12.63 -15.51
CA GLU A 86 21.12 -13.03 -16.82
C GLU A 86 19.97 -14.03 -16.70
N GLU A 87 20.07 -15.01 -15.81
CA GLU A 87 18.98 -15.96 -15.58
C GLU A 87 17.73 -15.28 -14.99
N LEU A 88 17.91 -14.34 -14.07
CA LEU A 88 16.78 -13.57 -13.52
C LEU A 88 16.11 -12.70 -14.58
N LEU A 89 16.87 -12.10 -15.50
CA LEU A 89 16.30 -11.38 -16.64
C LEU A 89 15.60 -12.30 -17.64
N ARG A 90 16.01 -13.57 -17.73
CA ARG A 90 15.29 -14.57 -18.53
C ARG A 90 13.91 -14.89 -17.93
N ILE A 91 13.82 -14.92 -16.60
CA ILE A 91 12.55 -15.17 -15.87
C ILE A 91 11.69 -13.89 -15.88
N PHE A 92 12.31 -12.73 -15.65
CA PHE A 92 11.67 -11.42 -15.50
C PHE A 92 12.39 -10.38 -16.39
N PRO A 93 11.96 -10.21 -17.66
CA PRO A 93 12.67 -9.42 -18.67
C PRO A 93 12.92 -7.95 -18.30
N HIS A 94 12.03 -7.35 -17.53
CA HIS A 94 12.08 -5.94 -17.13
C HIS A 94 12.47 -5.77 -15.66
N ALA A 95 13.02 -6.81 -15.01
CA ALA A 95 13.49 -6.71 -13.63
C ALA A 95 14.68 -5.73 -13.52
N ALA A 96 14.53 -4.71 -12.69
CA ALA A 96 15.55 -3.69 -12.46
C ALA A 96 16.24 -3.91 -11.13
N ARG A 97 17.57 -4.13 -11.15
CA ARG A 97 18.39 -4.22 -9.93
C ARG A 97 18.35 -2.87 -9.19
N GLN A 98 17.89 -2.89 -7.94
CA GLN A 98 17.84 -1.71 -7.08
C GLN A 98 19.12 -1.58 -6.27
N GLU A 99 19.46 -2.63 -5.53
CA GLU A 99 20.59 -2.66 -4.60
C GLU A 99 21.39 -3.95 -4.78
N SER A 100 22.70 -3.84 -4.58
CA SER A 100 23.61 -4.98 -4.58
C SER A 100 24.58 -4.81 -3.42
N PHE A 101 24.34 -5.57 -2.37
CA PHE A 101 25.33 -5.79 -1.31
C PHE A 101 26.15 -7.03 -1.65
N VAL A 102 27.20 -7.31 -0.87
CA VAL A 102 28.14 -8.41 -1.14
C VAL A 102 27.43 -9.75 -1.34
N THR A 103 26.43 -10.05 -0.52
CA THR A 103 25.69 -11.32 -0.56
C THR A 103 24.19 -11.14 -0.81
N LEU A 104 23.69 -9.92 -1.04
CA LEU A 104 22.26 -9.67 -1.21
C LEU A 104 22.02 -8.86 -2.47
N MET A 105 21.20 -9.41 -3.36
CA MET A 105 20.76 -8.76 -4.58
C MET A 105 19.28 -8.44 -4.48
N VAL A 106 18.90 -7.19 -4.71
CA VAL A 106 17.51 -6.75 -4.66
C VAL A 106 17.07 -6.28 -6.04
N TYR A 107 15.98 -6.84 -6.52
CA TYR A 107 15.37 -6.55 -7.82
C TYR A 107 13.95 -6.06 -7.63
N ARG A 108 13.60 -5.04 -8.42
CA ARG A 108 12.21 -4.66 -8.63
C ARG A 108 11.72 -5.36 -9.89
N VAL A 109 10.67 -6.16 -9.76
CA VAL A 109 10.08 -6.94 -10.84
C VAL A 109 8.73 -6.31 -11.20
N PRO A 110 8.54 -5.80 -12.43
CA PRO A 110 7.26 -5.25 -12.87
C PRO A 110 6.14 -6.28 -12.81
N MET A 111 4.91 -5.83 -12.53
CA MET A 111 3.74 -6.72 -12.45
C MET A 111 3.44 -7.42 -13.78
N GLU A 112 3.82 -6.80 -14.91
CA GLU A 112 3.67 -7.35 -16.27
C GLU A 112 4.56 -8.58 -16.54
N ASP A 113 5.69 -8.69 -15.84
CA ASP A 113 6.58 -9.87 -15.94
C ASP A 113 6.08 -11.04 -15.09
N VAL A 114 5.15 -10.78 -14.16
CA VAL A 114 4.65 -11.77 -13.21
C VAL A 114 3.28 -12.26 -13.70
N GLY A 115 3.30 -13.31 -14.51
CA GLY A 115 2.07 -13.99 -14.94
C GLY A 115 1.39 -14.75 -13.80
N SER A 116 1.94 -15.92 -13.46
CA SER A 116 1.46 -16.79 -12.37
C SER A 116 2.51 -16.85 -11.26
N LEU A 117 2.10 -16.56 -10.02
CA LEU A 117 2.98 -16.70 -8.86
C LEU A 117 3.54 -18.12 -8.74
N ALA A 118 2.74 -19.14 -9.03
CA ALA A 118 3.19 -20.53 -8.98
C ALA A 118 4.34 -20.80 -9.96
N ASP A 119 4.22 -20.27 -11.19
CA ASP A 119 5.24 -20.44 -12.22
C ASP A 119 6.50 -19.62 -11.90
N SER A 120 6.33 -18.43 -11.35
CA SER A 120 7.46 -17.60 -10.87
C SER A 120 8.22 -18.29 -9.75
N PHE A 121 7.53 -18.86 -8.75
CA PHE A 121 8.16 -19.63 -7.67
C PHE A 121 8.84 -20.90 -8.21
N ALA A 122 8.23 -21.62 -9.15
CA ALA A 122 8.85 -22.80 -9.76
C ALA A 122 10.14 -22.45 -10.52
N GLN A 123 10.15 -21.35 -11.28
CA GLN A 123 11.33 -20.88 -12.00
C GLN A 123 12.43 -20.40 -11.05
N LEU A 124 12.08 -19.66 -10.00
CA LEU A 124 13.02 -19.21 -8.97
C LEU A 124 13.63 -20.39 -8.20
N GLU A 125 12.86 -21.45 -7.93
CA GLU A 125 13.38 -22.65 -7.28
C GLU A 125 14.35 -23.41 -8.19
N SER A 126 14.07 -23.50 -9.49
CA SER A 126 15.00 -24.06 -10.48
C SER A 126 16.29 -23.25 -10.57
N ALA A 127 16.20 -21.92 -10.54
CA ALA A 127 17.36 -21.04 -10.48
C ALA A 127 18.15 -21.23 -9.18
N LYS A 128 17.46 -21.38 -8.04
CA LYS A 128 18.09 -21.68 -6.74
C LYS A 128 18.91 -22.96 -6.79
N GLN A 129 18.39 -24.02 -7.38
CA GLN A 129 19.13 -25.29 -7.52
C GLN A 129 20.36 -25.15 -8.43
N THR A 130 20.19 -24.43 -9.55
CA THR A 130 21.25 -24.25 -10.56
C THR A 130 22.39 -23.37 -10.05
N PHE A 131 22.06 -22.25 -9.40
CA PHE A 131 23.02 -21.26 -8.91
C PHE A 131 23.40 -21.47 -7.43
N SER A 132 22.72 -22.38 -6.73
CA SER A 132 22.99 -22.81 -5.35
C SER A 132 23.02 -21.68 -4.31
N PHE A 133 22.25 -20.62 -4.52
CA PHE A 133 22.14 -19.50 -3.58
C PHE A 133 21.36 -19.89 -2.30
N GLU A 134 21.55 -19.15 -1.21
CA GLU A 134 21.07 -19.51 0.13
C GLU A 134 19.54 -19.47 0.24
N GLU A 135 18.96 -18.30 -0.07
CA GLU A 135 17.54 -18.05 0.02
C GLU A 135 17.10 -16.96 -0.97
N TYR A 136 15.81 -16.94 -1.26
CA TYR A 136 15.17 -15.82 -1.95
C TYR A 136 13.88 -15.43 -1.24
N ASN A 137 13.51 -14.17 -1.39
CA ASN A 137 12.22 -13.64 -0.99
C ASN A 137 11.57 -12.99 -2.21
N PHE A 138 10.35 -13.39 -2.54
CA PHE A 138 9.56 -12.80 -3.62
C PHE A 138 8.23 -12.32 -3.05
N SER A 139 8.04 -11.00 -3.01
CA SER A 139 6.90 -10.39 -2.33
C SER A 139 6.30 -9.25 -3.14
N GLN A 140 4.98 -9.09 -3.07
CA GLN A 140 4.30 -7.95 -3.69
C GLN A 140 4.61 -6.69 -2.89
N SER A 141 4.71 -5.56 -3.58
CA SER A 141 4.87 -4.27 -2.93
C SER A 141 3.76 -3.94 -1.92
N THR A 142 4.16 -3.22 -0.88
CA THR A 142 3.30 -2.90 0.25
C THR A 142 2.57 -1.57 0.05
N LEU A 143 1.52 -1.31 0.83
CA LEU A 143 0.82 -0.02 0.77
C LEU A 143 1.71 1.14 1.25
N GLU A 144 2.66 0.86 2.15
CA GLU A 144 3.71 1.80 2.54
C GLU A 144 4.56 2.21 1.33
N GLN A 145 4.97 1.26 0.48
CA GLN A 145 5.73 1.57 -0.73
C GLN A 145 4.91 2.41 -1.73
N VAL A 146 3.62 2.12 -1.88
CA VAL A 146 2.70 2.95 -2.68
C VAL A 146 2.63 4.38 -2.12
N PHE A 147 2.52 4.53 -0.80
CA PHE A 147 2.50 5.84 -0.16
C PHE A 147 3.82 6.60 -0.38
N LEU A 148 4.96 5.95 -0.17
CA LEU A 148 6.28 6.55 -0.38
C LEU A 148 6.47 7.02 -1.82
N GLU A 149 5.90 6.30 -2.79
CA GLU A 149 5.96 6.72 -4.19
C GLU A 149 5.22 8.04 -4.41
N PHE A 150 4.00 8.16 -3.88
CA PHE A 150 3.26 9.42 -3.96
C PHE A 150 3.92 10.56 -3.21
N ALA A 151 4.57 10.28 -2.07
CA ALA A 151 5.31 11.28 -1.32
C ALA A 151 6.50 11.83 -2.12
N LYS A 152 7.24 10.95 -2.82
CA LYS A 152 8.37 11.35 -3.68
C LYS A 152 7.93 12.19 -4.88
N GLU A 153 6.76 11.90 -5.46
CA GLU A 153 6.20 12.73 -6.54
C GLU A 153 5.96 14.18 -6.09
N GLN A 154 5.67 14.41 -4.81
CA GLN A 154 5.41 15.77 -4.30
C GLN A 154 6.66 16.64 -4.26
N GLU A 155 7.80 16.09 -3.83
CA GLU A 155 9.06 16.83 -3.79
C GLU A 155 9.42 17.35 -5.20
N ASN A 156 9.09 16.59 -6.24
CA ASN A 156 9.29 17.02 -7.63
C ASN A 156 8.24 18.02 -8.14
N GLU A 157 7.01 18.04 -7.58
CA GLU A 157 5.93 18.98 -7.98
C GLU A 157 6.03 20.33 -7.26
N GLU A 158 6.54 20.37 -6.03
CA GLU A 158 6.74 21.62 -5.26
C GLU A 158 7.88 22.49 -5.84
N ASP A 159 8.78 21.91 -6.62
CA ASP A 159 9.81 22.64 -7.38
C ASP A 159 9.24 23.36 -8.64
N ASP A 160 8.03 23.01 -9.11
CA ASP A 160 7.45 23.53 -10.37
C ASP A 160 6.20 24.42 -10.17
N VAL A 161 5.60 24.46 -8.97
CA VAL A 161 4.37 25.24 -8.72
C VAL A 161 4.53 26.23 -7.57
N GLY A 162 5.06 27.40 -7.92
CA GLY A 162 4.92 28.60 -7.11
C GLY A 162 3.44 28.96 -6.87
N SER A 163 3.06 29.04 -5.60
CA SER A 163 1.92 29.80 -5.06
C SER A 163 0.51 29.46 -5.56
N LEU A 164 -0.22 28.59 -4.85
CA LEU A 164 -1.69 28.70 -4.74
C LEU A 164 -2.25 28.33 -3.34
N SER A 165 -2.70 29.37 -2.64
CA SER A 165 -3.72 29.47 -1.57
C SER A 165 -4.26 28.18 -0.92
N THR A 166 -3.94 27.98 0.35
CA THR A 166 -4.46 26.92 1.25
C THR A 166 -5.73 27.32 2.02
N SER A 167 -6.71 27.95 1.37
CA SER A 167 -8.01 28.22 1.98
C SER A 167 -9.08 27.24 1.51
N PHE A 168 -9.20 26.08 2.15
CA PHE A 168 -10.36 25.19 1.99
C PHE A 168 -11.52 25.66 2.87
N ARG A 169 -12.58 26.14 2.22
CA ARG A 169 -13.84 26.58 2.87
C ARG A 169 -14.86 25.45 2.82
N TRP A 170 -15.13 24.82 3.97
CA TRP A 170 -16.19 23.80 4.09
C TRP A 170 -17.56 24.41 3.79
N GLN A 171 -18.12 24.13 2.61
CA GLN A 171 -19.54 24.36 2.36
C GLN A 171 -20.33 23.16 2.90
N ARG A 172 -20.89 23.38 4.08
CA ARG A 172 -21.89 22.53 4.73
C ARG A 172 -23.08 22.36 3.78
N LEU A 173 -23.32 21.15 3.27
CA LEU A 173 -24.56 20.85 2.55
C LEU A 173 -25.71 20.88 3.57
N HIS A 174 -26.44 22.00 3.60
CA HIS A 174 -27.68 22.14 4.36
C HIS A 174 -28.78 21.26 3.76
N GLN A 175 -29.45 20.48 4.60
CA GLN A 175 -30.90 20.28 4.50
C GLN A 175 -31.50 20.58 5.87
N GLU A 176 -31.88 21.84 6.07
CA GLU A 176 -32.95 22.18 7.01
C GLU A 176 -34.23 22.26 6.18
N GLY A 177 -35.11 21.28 6.33
CA GLY A 177 -36.50 21.39 5.90
C GLY A 177 -37.29 22.16 6.97
N PRO A 178 -38.27 23.00 6.59
CA PRO A 178 -39.00 23.84 7.54
C PRO A 178 -39.90 22.99 8.45
N VAL A 179 -39.78 23.20 9.75
CA VAL A 179 -40.66 22.64 10.79
C VAL A 179 -42.01 23.36 10.74
N PRO A 180 -43.15 22.65 10.63
CA PRO A 180 -44.46 23.29 10.75
C PRO A 180 -44.73 23.69 12.20
N GLN A 181 -45.03 24.96 12.42
CA GLN A 181 -45.54 25.47 13.69
C GLN A 181 -46.98 24.98 13.91
N SER A 182 -47.25 24.33 15.04
CA SER A 182 -48.59 24.28 15.62
C SER A 182 -48.56 24.88 17.01
N GLN A 183 -49.06 26.11 17.12
CA GLN A 183 -49.48 26.74 18.37
C GLN A 183 -50.59 25.90 19.01
N THR A 184 -50.45 25.62 20.30
CA THR A 184 -51.55 25.83 21.26
C THR A 184 -50.94 26.21 22.61
N ASP A 185 -51.33 27.39 23.07
CA ASP A 185 -51.14 27.97 24.40
C ASP A 185 -51.46 27.01 25.55
N SER A 186 -50.74 27.12 26.67
CA SER A 186 -51.28 27.77 27.87
C SER A 186 -50.32 27.67 29.08
N VAL A 187 -49.78 28.82 29.45
CA VAL A 187 -49.56 29.40 30.79
C VAL A 187 -49.81 28.49 32.03
N VAL A 188 -48.85 28.42 32.97
CA VAL A 188 -48.91 28.99 34.36
C VAL A 188 -47.77 28.44 35.27
N GLN A 189 -46.93 29.39 35.71
CA GLN A 189 -46.19 29.62 36.97
C GLN A 189 -45.48 28.53 37.80
N GLN A 190 -44.21 28.84 38.04
CA GLN A 190 -43.44 28.78 39.30
C GLN A 190 -44.21 28.46 40.59
N LEU A 191 -43.76 27.41 41.28
CA LEU A 191 -43.25 27.44 42.66
C LEU A 191 -42.22 26.32 42.82
#